data_AF-B5EW93-F1
#
_entry.id   AF-B5EW93-F1
#
_cell.length_a   1.000
_cell.length_b   1.000
_cell.length_c   1.000
_cell.angle_alpha   90.00
_cell.angle_beta   90.00
_cell.angle_gamma   90.00
#
_symmetry.space_group_name_H-M   'P 1'
#
loop_
_entity.id
_entity.type
_entity.pdbx_description
1 polymer ?
#
loop_
_entity_poly.entity_id
_entity_poly.type
_entity_poly.pdbx_seq_one_letter_code
_entity_poly.pdbx_strand_id
1 'polypeptide(L)'
;MESLETLNQEELQTDNFKALVYELAEMLEWDTQDIGYRHLFGGHLYTYKDTMFVKVYNGSLYFRIKEGLTNFWDNKGSSEFPLVNISKSGKRTSLPTEKVTSLAIAIENPVSNPSKRPSYFSQNNFWYSIPSSITEKNEMAELLKGSYLLCVKEDKEKARSNDLRKLPNITAAIKRMLVKADIKNITQLKTLGAVKSYRLIKIHYPKASYANLYALDAALQKKHVSLLSDSERNNLVRRYEGNITFTTSRGRDYGQCINSL
;
A
#
# COMPACT_ATOMS: atom_id res chain seq x y z
N MET A 1 -13.10 19.00 30.00
CA MET A 1 -13.41 20.20 29.21
C MET A 1 -12.06 20.70 28.72
N GLU A 2 -11.62 20.18 27.57
CA GLU A 2 -10.42 20.70 26.88
C GLU A 2 -10.70 22.18 26.60
N SER A 3 -9.86 23.10 27.09
CA SER A 3 -10.18 24.53 27.00
C SER A 3 -10.07 24.99 25.55
N LEU A 4 -10.96 25.89 25.13
CA LEU A 4 -10.95 26.50 23.80
C LEU A 4 -9.59 27.15 23.48
N GLU A 5 -8.85 27.57 24.51
CA GLU A 5 -7.48 28.09 24.38
C GLU A 5 -6.48 27.02 23.94
N THR A 6 -6.58 25.79 24.45
CA THR A 6 -5.70 24.68 24.04
C THR A 6 -5.97 24.29 22.58
N LEU A 7 -7.24 24.25 22.17
CA LEU A 7 -7.62 23.95 20.78
C LEU A 7 -7.09 25.03 19.81
N ASN A 8 -7.24 26.31 20.17
CA ASN A 8 -6.71 27.41 19.35
C ASN A 8 -5.17 27.41 19.26
N GLN A 9 -4.47 26.99 20.32
CA GLN A 9 -3.01 26.90 20.31
C GLN A 9 -2.51 25.73 19.42
N GLU A 10 -3.17 24.58 19.47
CA GLU A 10 -2.84 23.43 18.62
C GLU A 10 -3.13 23.72 17.14
N GLU A 11 -4.23 24.41 16.83
CA GLU A 11 -4.59 24.81 15.47
C GLU A 11 -3.61 25.84 14.90
N LEU A 12 -3.25 26.87 15.69
CA LEU A 12 -2.23 27.86 15.31
C LEU A 12 -0.85 27.23 15.10
N GLN A 13 -0.45 26.30 15.96
CA GLN A 13 0.82 25.57 15.82
C GLN A 13 0.82 24.68 14.58
N THR A 14 -0.32 24.10 14.23
CA THR A 14 -0.48 23.31 13.00
C THR A 14 -0.37 24.18 11.76
N ASP A 15 -1.00 25.35 11.74
CA ASP A 15 -0.88 26.30 10.64
C ASP A 15 0.57 26.77 10.46
N ASN A 16 1.30 26.97 11.55
CA ASN A 16 2.73 27.25 11.52
C ASN A 16 3.54 26.10 10.89
N PHE A 17 3.23 24.85 11.22
CA PHE A 17 3.90 23.71 10.60
C PHE A 17 3.55 23.53 9.13
N LYS A 18 2.31 23.83 8.74
CA LYS A 18 1.92 23.83 7.34
C LYS A 18 2.69 24.89 6.56
N ALA A 19 2.73 26.13 7.04
CA ALA A 19 3.52 27.19 6.43
C ALA A 19 5.00 26.78 6.31
N LEU A 20 5.58 26.23 7.38
CA LEU A 20 6.96 25.77 7.40
C LEU A 20 7.24 24.68 6.36
N VAL A 21 6.40 23.64 6.26
CA VAL A 21 6.62 22.55 5.29
C VAL A 21 6.54 23.05 3.85
N TYR A 22 5.62 23.96 3.54
CA TYR A 22 5.53 24.55 2.20
C TYR A 22 6.70 25.50 1.91
N GLU A 23 7.15 26.30 2.88
CA GLU A 23 8.35 27.14 2.73
C GLU A 23 9.59 26.30 2.44
N LEU A 24 9.81 25.22 3.20
CA LEU A 24 10.93 24.31 2.95
C LEU A 24 10.82 23.61 1.59
N ALA A 25 9.61 23.29 1.14
CA ALA A 25 9.39 22.72 -0.19
C ALA A 25 9.73 23.71 -1.32
N GLU A 26 9.39 25.00 -1.15
CA GLU A 26 9.77 26.07 -2.07
C GLU A 26 11.29 26.27 -2.11
N MET A 27 11.96 26.28 -0.94
CA MET A 27 13.44 26.32 -0.86
C MET A 27 14.11 25.17 -1.61
N LEU A 28 13.45 24.02 -1.68
CA LEU A 28 13.92 22.81 -2.38
C LEU A 28 13.46 22.75 -3.84
N GLU A 29 12.80 23.79 -4.34
CA GLU A 29 12.26 23.91 -5.69
C GLU A 29 11.32 22.74 -6.06
N TRP A 30 10.53 22.27 -5.09
CA TRP A 30 9.56 21.21 -5.34
C TRP A 30 8.29 21.74 -5.99
N ASP A 31 7.71 20.93 -6.86
CA ASP A 31 6.35 21.17 -7.33
C ASP A 31 5.37 20.95 -6.19
N THR A 32 4.77 22.03 -5.70
CA THR A 32 3.82 21.99 -4.60
C THR A 32 2.54 21.22 -4.94
N GLN A 33 2.25 20.99 -6.23
CA GLN A 33 1.13 20.13 -6.66
C GLN A 33 1.35 18.65 -6.32
N ASP A 34 2.60 18.22 -6.20
CA ASP A 34 2.94 16.85 -5.81
C ASP A 34 2.82 16.62 -4.29
N ILE A 35 2.66 17.70 -3.52
CA ILE A 35 2.56 17.68 -2.05
C ILE A 35 1.09 17.73 -1.62
N GLY A 36 0.58 16.59 -1.16
CA GLY A 36 -0.73 16.48 -0.54
C GLY A 36 -0.67 16.79 0.96
N TYR A 37 -1.67 17.49 1.47
CA TYR A 37 -1.93 17.71 2.89
C TYR A 37 -3.23 17.01 3.31
N ARG A 38 -3.20 16.22 4.39
CA ARG A 38 -4.38 15.49 4.87
C ARG A 38 -4.42 15.44 6.40
N HIS A 39 -5.62 15.58 6.96
CA HIS A 39 -5.89 15.33 8.38
C HIS A 39 -6.36 13.88 8.55
N LEU A 40 -5.50 13.00 9.07
CA LEU A 40 -5.83 11.58 9.32
C LEU A 40 -5.14 11.09 10.59
N PHE A 41 -5.77 10.13 11.28
CA PHE A 41 -5.22 9.49 12.49
C PHE A 41 -4.92 10.46 13.65
N GLY A 42 -5.75 11.50 13.80
CA GLY A 42 -5.60 12.49 14.87
C GLY A 42 -4.35 13.37 14.73
N GLY A 43 -3.91 13.63 13.49
CA GLY A 43 -2.79 14.51 13.19
C GLY A 43 -2.77 14.95 11.74
N HIS A 44 -1.76 15.74 11.41
CA HIS A 44 -1.59 16.35 10.08
C HIS A 44 -0.49 15.65 9.31
N LEU A 45 -0.75 15.31 8.06
CA LEU A 45 0.13 14.47 7.25
C LEU A 45 0.45 15.16 5.93
N TYR A 46 1.70 15.05 5.51
CA TYR A 46 2.16 15.51 4.21
C TYR A 46 2.63 14.32 3.37
N THR A 47 2.18 14.28 2.13
CA THR A 47 2.37 13.16 1.22
C THR A 47 2.97 13.61 -0.10
N TYR A 48 3.93 12.86 -0.63
CA TYR A 48 4.21 12.87 -2.06
C TYR A 48 3.23 11.89 -2.73
N LYS A 49 2.29 12.41 -3.53
CA LYS A 49 1.15 11.65 -4.06
C LYS A 49 0.39 10.91 -2.93
N ASP A 50 0.56 9.59 -2.84
CA ASP A 50 -0.10 8.70 -1.88
C ASP A 50 0.82 8.19 -0.76
N THR A 51 2.04 8.73 -0.64
CA THR A 51 3.06 8.23 0.30
C THR A 51 3.49 9.35 1.26
N MET A 52 3.38 9.12 2.57
CA MET A 52 3.71 10.13 3.58
C MET A 52 5.22 10.32 3.72
N PHE A 53 5.64 11.57 3.86
CA PHE A 53 7.02 11.94 4.19
C PHE A 53 7.12 12.80 5.48
N VAL A 54 6.04 13.45 5.90
CA VAL A 54 5.97 14.20 7.17
C VAL A 54 4.68 13.90 7.92
N LYS A 55 4.78 13.87 9.25
CA LYS A 55 3.67 13.79 10.19
C LYS A 55 3.79 14.86 11.28
N VAL A 56 2.71 15.54 11.60
CA VAL A 56 2.58 16.40 12.79
C VAL A 56 1.79 15.62 13.84
N TYR A 57 2.32 15.59 15.05
CA TYR A 57 1.68 14.93 16.18
C TYR A 57 2.11 15.55 17.51
N ASN A 58 1.15 15.86 18.37
CA ASN A 58 1.37 16.52 19.67
C ASN A 58 2.35 17.70 19.58
N GLY A 59 2.09 18.63 18.66
CA GLY A 59 2.93 19.83 18.50
C GLY A 59 4.36 19.57 17.98
N SER A 60 4.65 18.40 17.42
CA SER A 60 5.98 18.06 16.88
C SER A 60 5.89 17.57 15.44
N LEU A 61 6.88 17.96 14.63
CA LEU A 61 7.09 17.46 13.27
C LEU A 61 7.97 16.22 13.28
N TYR A 62 7.52 15.18 12.58
CA TYR A 62 8.21 13.91 12.40
C TYR A 62 8.47 13.65 10.93
N PHE A 63 9.72 13.35 10.62
CA PHE A 63 10.21 13.08 9.29
C PHE A 63 10.36 11.58 9.10
N ARG A 64 10.03 11.10 7.90
CA ARG A 64 10.23 9.71 7.52
C ARG A 64 11.70 9.46 7.23
N ILE A 65 12.32 8.48 7.87
CA ILE A 65 13.73 8.18 7.68
C ILE A 65 13.95 6.78 7.10
N LYS A 66 15.11 6.58 6.48
CA LYS A 66 15.51 5.30 5.89
C LYS A 66 15.88 4.32 6.99
N GLU A 67 15.52 3.05 6.79
CA GLU A 67 16.07 1.92 7.56
C GLU A 67 17.61 1.95 7.53
N GLY A 68 18.22 2.04 8.73
CA GLY A 68 19.66 2.16 8.92
C GLY A 68 20.16 3.56 9.30
N LEU A 69 19.30 4.58 9.32
CA LEU A 69 19.66 5.94 9.79
C LEU A 69 19.24 6.24 11.23
N THR A 70 18.59 5.32 11.95
CA THR A 70 18.09 5.54 13.32
C THR A 70 19.19 6.08 14.24
N ASN A 71 20.35 5.43 14.29
CA ASN A 71 21.48 5.86 15.14
C ASN A 71 21.95 7.29 14.83
N PHE A 72 21.89 7.73 13.57
CA PHE A 72 22.24 9.11 13.20
C PHE A 72 21.26 10.11 13.82
N TRP A 73 19.96 9.80 13.77
CA TRP A 73 18.91 10.64 14.33
C TRP A 73 18.93 10.62 15.86
N ASP A 74 19.12 9.45 16.48
CA ASP A 74 19.30 9.31 17.93
C ASP A 74 20.47 10.15 18.45
N ASN A 75 21.64 10.06 17.80
CA ASN A 75 22.83 10.82 18.18
C ASN A 75 22.67 12.34 17.99
N LYS A 76 21.75 12.77 17.13
CA LYS A 76 21.39 14.19 16.97
C LYS A 76 20.41 14.67 18.04
N GLY A 77 19.94 13.81 18.94
CA GLY A 77 18.94 14.16 19.96
C GLY A 77 17.51 14.18 19.43
N SER A 78 17.27 13.50 18.30
CA SER A 78 15.90 13.27 17.81
C SER A 78 15.19 12.22 18.67
N SER A 79 13.86 12.24 18.66
CA SER A 79 13.01 11.22 19.29
C SER A 79 12.20 10.48 18.24
N GLU A 80 12.15 9.15 18.35
CA GLU A 80 11.28 8.33 17.52
C GLU A 80 9.80 8.66 17.79
N PHE A 81 8.98 8.56 16.74
CA PHE A 81 7.54 8.78 16.80
C PHE A 81 6.88 7.84 17.83
N PRO A 82 6.15 8.38 18.82
CA PRO A 82 5.56 7.56 19.87
C PRO A 82 4.46 6.66 19.29
N LEU A 83 4.61 5.35 19.49
CA LEU A 83 3.58 4.38 19.13
C LEU A 83 2.39 4.51 20.09
N VAL A 84 1.28 5.05 19.60
CA VAL A 84 0.07 5.20 20.41
C VAL A 84 -0.89 4.05 20.15
N ASN A 85 -1.20 3.29 21.20
CA ASN A 85 -2.38 2.42 21.21
C ASN A 85 -3.62 3.27 21.45
N ILE A 86 -4.46 3.41 20.42
CA ILE A 86 -5.84 3.86 20.59
C ILE A 86 -6.60 2.62 21.09
N SER A 87 -6.80 2.49 22.39
CA SER A 87 -7.81 1.56 22.89
C SER A 87 -9.17 2.14 22.51
N LYS A 88 -10.11 1.31 22.02
CA LYS A 88 -11.49 1.68 21.65
C LYS A 88 -12.31 2.40 22.74
N SER A 89 -11.73 2.64 23.90
CA SER A 89 -12.35 3.27 25.07
C SER A 89 -11.37 4.23 25.75
N GLY A 90 -10.87 5.25 25.04
CA GLY A 90 -10.38 6.51 25.61
C GLY A 90 -9.28 6.47 26.70
N LYS A 91 -8.71 5.32 27.05
CA LYS A 91 -7.66 5.20 28.06
C LYS A 91 -6.33 4.88 27.39
N ARG A 92 -5.49 5.92 27.36
CA ARG A 92 -4.08 5.87 26.98
C ARG A 92 -3.34 4.98 27.97
N THR A 93 -2.74 3.89 27.50
CA THR A 93 -1.76 3.10 28.26
C THR A 93 -0.57 2.80 27.35
N SER A 94 0.64 3.07 27.86
CA SER A 94 1.90 2.75 27.20
C SER A 94 2.17 1.25 27.29
N LEU A 95 2.63 0.64 26.19
CA LEU A 95 3.23 -0.70 26.22
C LEU A 95 4.76 -0.59 26.21
N PRO A 96 5.48 -1.58 26.79
CA PRO A 96 6.94 -1.67 26.69
C PRO A 96 7.40 -1.87 25.25
N THR A 97 8.56 -1.30 24.96
CA THR A 97 9.11 -0.93 23.65
C THR A 97 9.50 -2.07 22.69
N GLU A 98 9.23 -3.35 23.01
CA GLU A 98 9.90 -4.45 22.27
C GLU A 98 9.07 -5.22 21.24
N LYS A 99 7.76 -5.04 21.11
CA LYS A 99 6.99 -5.76 20.07
C LYS A 99 5.80 -4.97 19.55
N VAL A 100 6.05 -4.03 18.62
CA VAL A 100 4.97 -3.51 17.77
C VAL A 100 5.49 -3.39 16.34
N THR A 101 5.52 -4.52 15.64
CA THR A 101 5.56 -4.52 14.18
C THR A 101 4.36 -3.71 13.65
N SER A 102 4.62 -2.95 12.58
CA SER A 102 3.78 -2.02 11.80
C SER A 102 2.36 -2.48 11.39
N LEU A 103 1.86 -3.62 11.88
CA LEU A 103 0.52 -4.15 11.67
C LEU A 103 -0.55 -3.61 12.64
N ALA A 104 -0.19 -3.24 13.88
CA ALA A 104 -1.19 -2.98 14.93
C ALA A 104 -1.98 -1.66 14.74
N ILE A 105 -1.37 -0.64 14.11
CA ILE A 105 -2.02 0.68 13.87
C ILE A 105 -3.01 0.61 12.69
N ALA A 106 -2.91 -0.39 11.82
CA ALA A 106 -3.70 -0.48 10.59
C ALA A 106 -5.15 -0.98 10.78
N ILE A 107 -5.60 -1.25 12.03
CA ILE A 107 -6.90 -1.88 12.29
C ILE A 107 -8.06 -0.87 12.44
N GLU A 108 -7.81 0.43 12.66
CA GLU A 108 -8.88 1.34 13.13
C GLU A 108 -9.57 2.25 12.11
N ASN A 109 -9.45 2.05 10.79
CA ASN A 109 -10.30 2.80 9.85
C ASN A 109 -10.74 1.97 8.64
N PRO A 110 -11.94 1.37 8.65
CA PRO A 110 -12.51 0.71 7.48
C PRO A 110 -13.15 1.76 6.57
N VAL A 111 -12.34 2.56 5.86
CA VAL A 111 -12.89 3.32 4.72
C VAL A 111 -13.17 2.33 3.59
N SER A 112 -14.43 2.32 3.15
CA SER A 112 -15.16 1.30 2.38
C SER A 112 -14.76 1.13 0.90
N ASN A 113 -13.52 1.46 0.50
CA ASN A 113 -13.06 1.15 -0.86
C ASN A 113 -11.56 0.79 -0.93
N PRO A 114 -11.19 -0.50 -1.02
CA PRO A 114 -9.80 -0.95 -0.98
C PRO A 114 -8.98 -0.60 -2.24
N SER A 115 -9.62 -0.07 -3.30
CA SER A 115 -8.95 0.28 -4.56
C SER A 115 -8.21 1.62 -4.54
N LYS A 116 -8.48 2.48 -3.55
CA LYS A 116 -7.82 3.79 -3.35
C LYS A 116 -7.14 3.91 -1.98
N ARG A 117 -6.57 2.83 -1.43
CA ARG A 117 -5.80 2.94 -0.19
C ARG A 117 -4.50 3.67 -0.48
N PRO A 118 -4.27 4.88 0.07
CA PRO A 118 -2.97 5.49 0.02
C PRO A 118 -2.04 4.62 0.88
N SER A 119 -0.80 4.48 0.43
CA SER A 119 0.21 3.61 1.04
C SER A 119 0.78 4.30 2.28
N TYR A 120 -0.07 4.61 3.26
CA TYR A 120 0.33 5.25 4.51
C TYR A 120 1.29 4.37 5.33
N PHE A 121 1.13 3.05 5.22
CA PHE A 121 1.90 2.08 5.99
C PHE A 121 2.81 1.30 5.03
N SER A 122 4.00 1.85 4.74
CA SER A 122 5.10 1.01 4.30
C SER A 122 5.54 0.17 5.50
N GLN A 123 5.94 -1.08 5.26
CA GLN A 123 6.18 -2.05 6.34
C GLN A 123 7.39 -1.68 7.21
N ASN A 124 8.29 -0.81 6.74
CA ASN A 124 9.50 -0.35 7.45
C ASN A 124 9.57 1.18 7.46
N ASN A 125 8.69 1.84 8.23
CA ASN A 125 8.70 3.29 8.37
C ASN A 125 9.24 3.70 9.74
N PHE A 126 10.43 4.27 9.76
CA PHE A 126 11.01 4.96 10.91
C PHE A 126 10.64 6.44 10.83
N TRP A 127 10.14 7.01 11.93
CA TRP A 127 9.67 8.38 11.99
C TRP A 127 10.34 9.07 13.16
N TYR A 128 11.03 10.18 12.91
CA TYR A 128 11.86 10.83 13.91
C TYR A 128 11.55 12.32 13.97
N SER A 129 11.48 12.87 15.17
CA SER A 129 11.26 14.29 15.37
C SER A 129 12.42 15.09 14.80
N ILE A 130 12.21 16.35 14.45
CA ILE A 130 13.35 17.21 14.11
C ILE A 130 14.19 17.40 15.39
N PRO A 131 15.51 17.15 15.36
CA PRO A 131 16.38 17.45 16.49
C PRO A 131 16.24 18.89 16.97
N SER A 132 16.16 19.11 18.28
CA SER A 132 16.05 20.47 18.84
C SER A 132 17.28 21.35 18.57
N SER A 133 18.43 20.73 18.24
CA SER A 133 19.64 21.44 17.83
C SER A 133 19.54 22.09 16.45
N ILE A 134 18.55 21.71 15.63
CA ILE A 134 18.39 22.19 14.26
C ILE A 134 17.44 23.38 14.28
N THR A 135 18.00 24.57 14.20
CA THR A 135 17.27 25.85 14.15
C THR A 135 17.27 26.46 12.76
N GLU A 136 18.26 26.12 11.94
CA GLU A 136 18.44 26.68 10.60
C GLU A 136 17.54 26.00 9.57
N LYS A 137 16.80 26.80 8.80
CA LYS A 137 15.89 26.31 7.75
C LYS A 137 16.60 25.49 6.69
N ASN A 138 17.85 25.84 6.34
CA ASN A 138 18.63 25.10 5.36
C ASN A 138 18.93 23.65 5.81
N GLU A 139 19.29 23.45 7.08
CA GLU A 139 19.55 22.10 7.61
C GLU A 139 18.24 21.32 7.72
N MET A 140 17.15 21.97 8.12
CA MET A 140 15.81 21.37 8.13
C MET A 140 15.33 20.95 6.73
N ALA A 141 15.60 21.77 5.72
CA ALA A 141 15.28 21.48 4.32
C ALA A 141 16.03 20.23 3.81
N GLU A 142 17.32 20.09 4.12
CA GLU A 142 18.09 18.89 3.73
C GLU A 142 17.58 17.61 4.43
N LEU A 143 17.15 17.70 5.69
CA LEU A 143 16.49 16.57 6.36
C LEU A 143 15.12 16.23 5.74
N LEU A 144 14.32 17.26 5.42
CA LEU A 144 13.02 17.10 4.77
C LEU A 144 13.18 16.43 3.41
N LYS A 145 14.20 16.83 2.66
CA LYS A 145 14.57 16.26 1.36
C LYS A 145 14.84 14.78 1.42
N GLY A 146 15.56 14.31 2.44
CA GLY A 146 15.76 12.88 2.68
C GLY A 146 14.43 12.12 2.78
N SER A 147 13.47 12.67 3.54
CA SER A 147 12.15 12.06 3.74
C SER A 147 11.33 12.02 2.45
N TYR A 148 11.33 13.10 1.69
CA TYR A 148 10.62 13.19 0.41
C TYR A 148 11.20 12.27 -0.65
N LEU A 149 12.53 12.19 -0.77
CA LEU A 149 13.21 11.33 -1.73
C LEU A 149 12.92 9.83 -1.50
N LEU A 150 12.68 9.41 -0.25
CA LEU A 150 12.19 8.06 0.03
C LEU A 150 10.84 7.80 -0.64
N CYS A 151 9.91 8.75 -0.54
CA CYS A 151 8.60 8.64 -1.17
C CYS A 151 8.67 8.66 -2.70
N VAL A 152 9.51 9.52 -3.28
CA VAL A 152 9.74 9.55 -4.74
C VAL A 152 10.35 8.24 -5.23
N LYS A 153 11.31 7.68 -4.49
CA LYS A 153 11.89 6.38 -4.80
C LYS A 153 10.83 5.28 -4.76
N GLU A 154 10.00 5.24 -3.72
CA GLU A 154 8.91 4.28 -3.61
C GLU A 154 7.87 4.43 -4.73
N ASP A 155 7.52 5.66 -5.12
CA ASP A 155 6.62 5.90 -6.24
C ASP A 155 7.22 5.39 -7.55
N LYS A 156 8.50 5.67 -7.81
CA LYS A 156 9.23 5.14 -8.98
C LYS A 156 9.31 3.62 -8.95
N GLU A 157 9.55 3.02 -7.79
CA GLU A 157 9.53 1.57 -7.62
C GLU A 157 8.15 0.98 -7.81
N LYS A 158 7.08 1.62 -7.32
CA LYS A 158 5.68 1.25 -7.59
C LYS A 158 5.36 1.39 -9.07
N ALA A 159 5.79 2.45 -9.73
CA ALA A 159 5.58 2.68 -11.16
C ALA A 159 6.34 1.66 -12.02
N ARG A 160 7.55 1.26 -11.63
CA ARG A 160 8.32 0.17 -12.26
C ARG A 160 7.85 -1.22 -11.85
N SER A 161 7.18 -1.33 -10.70
CA SER A 161 6.76 -2.62 -10.17
C SER A 161 5.79 -3.23 -11.16
N ASN A 162 6.05 -4.49 -11.46
CA ASN A 162 5.15 -5.32 -12.24
C ASN A 162 4.02 -5.83 -11.32
N ASP A 163 3.45 -4.93 -10.49
CA ASP A 163 2.46 -5.22 -9.46
C ASP A 163 1.16 -5.69 -10.11
N LEU A 164 0.68 -6.84 -9.67
CA LEU A 164 -0.56 -7.49 -10.09
C LEU A 164 -1.78 -6.54 -10.05
N ARG A 165 -1.82 -5.56 -9.13
CA ARG A 165 -2.93 -4.58 -9.05
C ARG A 165 -3.06 -3.65 -10.25
N LYS A 166 -2.05 -3.57 -11.12
CA LYS A 166 -2.14 -2.77 -12.35
C LYS A 166 -2.98 -3.45 -13.44
N LEU A 167 -3.28 -4.74 -13.28
CA LEU A 167 -4.16 -5.45 -14.20
C LEU A 167 -5.63 -5.22 -13.83
N PRO A 168 -6.54 -5.12 -14.82
CA PRO A 168 -7.97 -5.02 -14.55
C PRO A 168 -8.46 -6.29 -13.83
N ASN A 169 -9.55 -6.17 -13.07
CA ASN A 169 -10.16 -7.27 -12.30
C ASN A 169 -9.29 -7.87 -11.17
N ILE A 170 -8.02 -7.49 -11.03
CA ILE A 170 -7.16 -7.98 -9.94
C ILE A 170 -7.36 -7.14 -8.68
N THR A 171 -8.33 -7.57 -7.86
CA THR A 171 -8.57 -6.97 -6.55
C THR A 171 -7.47 -7.32 -5.55
N ALA A 172 -7.43 -6.60 -4.43
CA ALA A 172 -6.51 -6.93 -3.32
C ALA A 172 -6.69 -8.37 -2.81
N ALA A 173 -7.91 -8.93 -2.86
CA ALA A 173 -8.16 -10.31 -2.49
C ALA A 173 -7.50 -11.29 -3.46
N ILE A 174 -7.65 -11.06 -4.77
CA ILE A 174 -7.00 -11.89 -5.80
C ILE A 174 -5.48 -11.77 -5.73
N LYS A 175 -4.94 -10.56 -5.53
CA LYS A 175 -3.49 -10.38 -5.31
C LYS A 175 -2.99 -11.20 -4.12
N ARG A 176 -3.69 -11.20 -2.98
CA ARG A 176 -3.31 -12.04 -1.82
C ARG A 176 -3.31 -13.52 -2.17
N MET A 177 -4.31 -13.98 -2.91
CA MET A 177 -4.39 -15.37 -3.37
C MET A 177 -3.20 -15.73 -4.27
N LEU A 178 -2.88 -14.89 -5.26
CA LEU A 178 -1.74 -15.05 -6.15
C LEU A 178 -0.41 -15.08 -5.40
N VAL A 179 -0.17 -14.11 -4.49
CA VAL A 179 1.07 -14.04 -3.70
C VAL A 179 1.23 -15.26 -2.81
N LYS A 180 0.14 -15.74 -2.19
CA LYS A 180 0.17 -16.97 -1.37
C LYS A 180 0.46 -18.22 -2.20
N ALA A 181 0.07 -18.21 -3.47
CA ALA A 181 0.40 -19.22 -4.48
C ALA A 181 1.76 -18.97 -5.19
N ASP A 182 2.62 -18.15 -4.59
CA ASP A 182 3.96 -17.75 -5.07
C ASP A 182 4.00 -17.02 -6.44
N ILE A 183 2.87 -16.43 -6.85
CA ILE A 183 2.76 -15.55 -8.02
C ILE A 183 2.78 -14.09 -7.54
N LYS A 184 3.94 -13.45 -7.64
CA LYS A 184 4.23 -12.13 -7.04
C LYS A 184 4.04 -10.97 -7.99
N ASN A 185 4.14 -11.21 -9.30
CA ASN A 185 4.13 -10.15 -10.30
C ASN A 185 3.43 -10.54 -11.61
N ILE A 186 3.13 -9.54 -12.44
CA ILE A 186 2.42 -9.69 -13.72
C ILE A 186 3.18 -10.61 -14.68
N THR A 187 4.52 -10.61 -14.69
CA THR A 187 5.33 -11.46 -15.57
C THR A 187 5.08 -12.92 -15.22
N GLN A 188 5.18 -13.29 -13.94
CA GLN A 188 4.88 -14.65 -13.49
C GLN A 188 3.44 -15.06 -13.85
N LEU A 189 2.46 -14.17 -13.60
CA LEU A 189 1.06 -14.41 -13.96
C LEU A 189 0.88 -14.61 -15.48
N LYS A 190 1.56 -13.82 -16.32
CA LYS A 190 1.54 -13.97 -17.79
C LYS A 190 2.19 -15.27 -18.24
N THR A 191 3.35 -15.62 -17.66
CA THR A 191 4.08 -16.85 -17.99
C THR A 191 3.26 -18.10 -17.66
N LEU A 192 2.57 -18.11 -16.51
CA LEU A 192 1.73 -19.23 -16.10
C LEU A 192 0.38 -19.26 -16.84
N GLY A 193 -0.19 -18.09 -17.10
CA GLY A 193 -1.55 -17.95 -17.61
C GLY A 193 -2.63 -18.18 -16.55
N ALA A 194 -3.88 -17.85 -16.88
CA ALA A 194 -5.00 -17.85 -15.92
C ALA A 194 -5.29 -19.23 -15.33
N VAL A 195 -5.35 -20.26 -16.17
CA VAL A 195 -5.71 -21.64 -15.75
C VAL A 195 -4.69 -22.23 -14.78
N LYS A 196 -3.39 -22.17 -15.10
CA LYS A 196 -2.35 -22.69 -14.20
C LYS A 196 -2.27 -21.88 -12.91
N SER A 197 -2.39 -20.56 -13.00
CA SER A 197 -2.40 -19.69 -11.82
C SER A 197 -3.58 -19.99 -10.90
N TYR A 198 -4.76 -20.24 -11.46
CA TYR A 198 -5.94 -20.63 -10.69
C TYR A 198 -5.79 -22.01 -10.03
N ARG A 199 -5.14 -22.97 -10.68
CA ARG A 199 -4.79 -24.26 -10.05
C ARG A 199 -3.91 -24.05 -8.81
N LEU A 200 -2.88 -23.23 -8.90
CA LEU A 200 -2.02 -22.91 -7.76
C LEU A 200 -2.78 -22.18 -6.64
N ILE A 201 -3.71 -21.29 -6.99
CA ILE A 201 -4.61 -20.66 -6.00
C ILE A 201 -5.45 -21.72 -5.28
N LYS A 202 -6.02 -22.69 -5.99
CA LYS A 202 -6.92 -23.71 -5.40
C LYS A 202 -6.23 -24.61 -4.38
N ILE A 203 -4.90 -24.79 -4.47
CA ILE A 203 -4.10 -25.51 -3.46
C ILE A 203 -4.19 -24.81 -2.09
N HIS A 204 -4.10 -23.47 -2.05
CA HIS A 204 -4.16 -22.71 -0.81
C HIS A 204 -5.56 -22.20 -0.46
N TYR A 205 -6.44 -22.10 -1.46
CA TYR A 205 -7.82 -21.60 -1.32
C TYR A 205 -8.80 -22.56 -2.01
N PRO A 206 -9.12 -23.73 -1.41
CA PRO A 206 -9.98 -24.73 -2.03
C PRO A 206 -11.38 -24.22 -2.38
N LYS A 207 -11.86 -23.18 -1.70
CA LYS A 207 -13.16 -22.52 -1.94
C LYS A 207 -13.11 -21.37 -2.96
N ALA A 208 -11.97 -21.08 -3.58
CA ALA A 208 -11.91 -20.08 -4.65
C ALA A 208 -12.86 -20.47 -5.79
N SER A 209 -13.59 -19.48 -6.32
CA SER A 209 -14.66 -19.69 -7.29
C SER A 209 -14.19 -19.45 -8.72
N TYR A 210 -14.96 -19.90 -9.71
CA TYR A 210 -14.66 -19.62 -11.12
C TYR A 210 -14.67 -18.13 -11.47
N ALA A 211 -15.30 -17.27 -10.65
CA ALA A 211 -15.15 -15.82 -10.79
C ALA A 211 -13.69 -15.37 -10.67
N ASN A 212 -12.88 -16.03 -9.82
CA ASN A 212 -11.45 -15.77 -9.73
C ASN A 212 -10.74 -16.19 -11.03
N LEU A 213 -11.06 -17.35 -11.60
CA LEU A 213 -10.51 -17.81 -12.88
C LEU A 213 -10.81 -16.83 -14.02
N TYR A 214 -12.06 -16.39 -14.13
CA TYR A 214 -12.49 -15.42 -15.14
C TYR A 214 -11.81 -14.07 -14.97
N ALA A 215 -11.66 -13.60 -13.73
CA ALA A 215 -10.95 -12.36 -13.43
C ALA A 215 -9.49 -12.42 -13.86
N LEU A 216 -8.78 -13.53 -13.61
CA LEU A 216 -7.40 -13.72 -14.05
C LEU A 216 -7.25 -13.74 -15.57
N ASP A 217 -8.17 -14.40 -16.28
CA ASP A 217 -8.13 -14.48 -17.74
C ASP A 217 -8.44 -13.12 -18.39
N ALA A 218 -9.51 -12.46 -17.97
CA ALA A 218 -9.84 -11.11 -18.43
C ALA A 218 -8.73 -10.10 -18.11
N ALA A 219 -8.08 -10.22 -16.94
CA ALA A 219 -6.91 -9.43 -16.56
C ALA A 219 -5.76 -9.54 -17.57
N LEU A 220 -5.44 -10.78 -17.98
CA LEU A 220 -4.38 -11.05 -18.96
C LEU A 220 -4.74 -10.56 -20.36
N GLN A 221 -6.02 -10.61 -20.72
CA GLN A 221 -6.55 -10.04 -21.96
C GLN A 221 -6.71 -8.51 -21.93
N LYS A 222 -6.39 -7.85 -20.79
CA LYS A 222 -6.57 -6.40 -20.57
C LYS A 222 -8.02 -5.92 -20.77
N LYS A 223 -9.01 -6.76 -20.47
CA LYS A 223 -10.45 -6.41 -20.57
C LYS A 223 -11.17 -6.58 -19.24
N HIS A 224 -12.32 -5.90 -19.08
CA HIS A 224 -13.17 -6.11 -17.90
C HIS A 224 -13.86 -7.49 -17.98
N VAL A 225 -14.02 -8.17 -16.84
CA VAL A 225 -14.56 -9.55 -16.78
C VAL A 225 -15.98 -9.68 -17.34
N SER A 226 -16.77 -8.60 -17.33
CA SER A 226 -18.12 -8.58 -17.92
C SER A 226 -18.11 -8.75 -19.44
N LEU A 227 -16.98 -8.50 -20.10
CA LEU A 227 -16.81 -8.64 -21.55
C LEU A 227 -16.45 -10.08 -21.97
N LEU A 228 -16.32 -11.00 -21.01
CA LEU A 228 -16.22 -12.43 -21.34
C LEU A 228 -17.61 -12.97 -21.70
N SER A 229 -17.71 -13.54 -22.90
CA SER A 229 -18.87 -14.32 -23.33
C SER A 229 -18.99 -15.62 -22.54
N ASP A 230 -20.18 -16.22 -22.53
CA ASP A 230 -20.40 -17.50 -21.85
C ASP A 230 -19.59 -18.64 -22.50
N SER A 231 -19.35 -18.56 -23.82
CA SER A 231 -18.48 -19.51 -24.51
C SER A 231 -17.04 -19.46 -23.99
N GLU A 232 -16.47 -18.26 -23.82
CA GLU A 232 -15.13 -18.08 -23.24
C GLU A 232 -15.06 -18.60 -21.79
N ARG A 233 -16.07 -18.28 -20.96
CA ARG A 233 -16.15 -18.75 -19.57
C ARG A 233 -16.21 -20.28 -19.50
N ASN A 234 -17.07 -20.90 -20.29
CA ASN A 234 -17.21 -22.35 -20.36
C ASN A 234 -15.92 -23.02 -20.84
N ASN A 235 -15.23 -22.44 -21.82
CA ASN A 235 -13.93 -22.92 -22.28
C ASN A 235 -12.88 -22.88 -21.17
N LEU A 236 -12.83 -21.78 -20.39
CA LEU A 236 -11.91 -21.66 -19.25
C LEU A 236 -12.16 -22.74 -18.19
N VAL A 237 -13.42 -22.99 -17.83
CA VAL A 237 -13.79 -24.05 -16.88
C VAL A 237 -13.37 -25.41 -17.41
N ARG A 238 -13.68 -25.73 -18.68
CA ARG A 238 -13.26 -26.98 -19.32
C ARG A 238 -11.75 -27.18 -19.29
N ARG A 239 -10.97 -26.15 -19.67
CA ARG A 239 -9.50 -26.18 -19.62
C ARG A 239 -8.98 -26.38 -18.20
N TYR A 240 -9.62 -25.79 -17.20
CA TYR A 240 -9.26 -25.97 -15.80
C TYR A 240 -9.54 -27.39 -15.32
N GLU A 241 -10.75 -27.90 -15.55
CA GLU A 241 -11.22 -29.23 -15.13
C GLU A 241 -10.55 -30.39 -15.88
N GLY A 242 -9.83 -30.10 -16.97
CA GLY A 242 -9.18 -31.13 -17.80
C GLY A 242 -10.10 -31.72 -18.88
N ASN A 243 -11.28 -31.16 -19.06
CA ASN A 243 -12.29 -31.58 -20.05
C ASN A 243 -12.07 -30.87 -21.40
N ILE A 244 -10.94 -31.14 -22.08
CA ILE A 244 -10.69 -30.57 -23.42
C ILE A 244 -11.29 -31.49 -24.48
N THR A 245 -12.51 -31.19 -24.93
CA THR A 245 -13.01 -31.72 -26.22
C THR A 245 -12.45 -30.87 -27.35
N PHE A 246 -11.48 -31.39 -28.10
CA PHE A 246 -11.10 -30.80 -29.37
C PHE A 246 -12.24 -31.05 -30.36
N THR A 247 -13.08 -30.04 -30.62
CA THR A 247 -13.94 -30.07 -31.81
C THR A 247 -13.08 -29.80 -33.03
N THR A 248 -12.43 -30.84 -33.56
CA THR A 248 -11.96 -30.80 -34.93
C THR A 248 -13.18 -30.80 -35.85
N SER A 249 -13.17 -29.95 -36.88
CA SER A 249 -14.24 -29.74 -37.87
C SER A 249 -14.56 -30.94 -38.77
N ARG A 250 -14.30 -32.17 -38.31
CA ARG A 250 -14.77 -33.41 -38.92
C ARG A 250 -15.23 -34.32 -37.78
N GLY A 251 -16.55 -34.46 -37.67
CA GLY A 251 -17.21 -35.22 -36.62
C GLY A 251 -16.60 -36.61 -36.46
N ARG A 252 -16.00 -36.84 -35.30
CA ARG A 252 -15.91 -38.13 -34.62
C ARG A 252 -15.52 -37.84 -33.17
N ASP A 253 -16.46 -38.08 -32.27
CA ASP A 253 -16.33 -37.88 -30.85
C ASP A 253 -15.51 -39.04 -30.26
N TYR A 254 -14.35 -38.76 -29.70
CA TYR A 254 -13.61 -39.71 -28.87
C TYR A 254 -13.35 -39.04 -27.52
N GLY A 255 -14.22 -39.31 -26.56
CA GLY A 255 -13.98 -38.99 -25.18
C GLY A 255 -12.80 -39.81 -24.67
N GLN A 256 -11.71 -39.16 -24.30
CA GLN A 256 -10.75 -39.72 -23.35
C GLN A 256 -10.42 -38.69 -22.28
N CYS A 257 -10.78 -39.04 -21.05
CA CYS A 257 -10.30 -38.40 -19.84
C CYS A 257 -8.81 -38.69 -19.69
N ILE A 258 -7.97 -37.66 -19.63
CA ILE A 258 -6.58 -37.80 -19.20
C ILE A 258 -6.42 -37.00 -17.91
N ASN A 259 -6.63 -37.69 -16.79
CA ASN A 259 -6.18 -37.21 -15.48
C ASN A 259 -4.71 -37.55 -15.33
N SER A 260 -3.84 -36.54 -15.23
CA SER A 260 -2.51 -36.73 -14.70
C SER A 260 -1.94 -35.42 -14.13
N LEU A 261 -1.89 -35.42 -12.79
CA LEU A 261 -1.00 -34.71 -11.85
C LEU A 261 -0.94 -33.18 -11.88
#